data_AF-A0A7Y5BSK1-F1
#
_entry.id   AF-A0A7Y5BSK1-F1
#
_cell.length_a   1.000
_cell.length_b   1.000
_cell.length_c   1.000
_cell.angle_alpha   90.00
_cell.angle_beta   90.00
_cell.angle_gamma   90.00
#
_symmetry.space_group_name_H-M   'P 1'
#
loop_
_entity.id
_entity.type
_entity.pdbx_description
1 polymer ?
#
loop_
_entity_poly.entity_id
_entity_poly.type
_entity_poly.pdbx_seq_one_letter_code
_entity_poly.pdbx_strand_id
1 'polypeptide(L)'
;MTKSENDMAKNKPSLQEPIPEFDTLEDIAEFWDTHSTADYEDVTHGVHFEVKLPSRQKPVRLLPELGETLEVIARTRGVSLETLVNVWLTEKVLQGT
;
A
#
# COMPACT_ATOMS: atom_id res chain seq x y z
N MET A 1 38.80 -21.69 20.57
CA MET A 1 37.80 -21.02 19.70
C MET A 1 36.58 -20.72 20.55
N THR A 2 36.56 -19.58 21.22
CA THR A 2 35.40 -19.06 21.93
C THR A 2 34.94 -17.83 21.16
N LYS A 3 33.80 -17.97 20.50
CA LYS A 3 33.18 -16.99 19.61
C LYS A 3 32.90 -15.71 20.38
N SER A 4 33.50 -14.61 19.94
CA SER A 4 33.10 -13.25 20.30
C SER A 4 31.64 -13.05 19.92
N GLU A 5 30.78 -12.95 20.92
CA GLU A 5 29.41 -12.47 20.76
C GLU A 5 29.26 -11.20 21.58
N ASN A 6 28.75 -10.18 20.90
CA ASN A 6 28.17 -8.96 21.47
C ASN A 6 29.08 -7.76 21.77
N ASP A 7 29.87 -7.36 20.77
CA ASP A 7 30.17 -5.92 20.51
C ASP A 7 28.96 -5.22 19.84
N MET A 8 27.77 -5.33 20.43
CA MET A 8 26.58 -4.55 20.04
C MET A 8 25.87 -3.96 21.26
N ALA A 9 26.64 -3.61 22.28
CA ALA A 9 26.17 -2.72 23.34
C ALA A 9 26.99 -1.44 23.26
N LYS A 10 26.28 -0.30 23.14
CA LYS A 10 26.77 1.09 23.31
C LYS A 10 27.14 1.85 22.03
N ASN A 11 26.18 2.03 21.13
CA ASN A 11 26.13 3.30 20.39
C ASN A 11 24.70 3.65 19.95
N LYS A 12 23.83 4.05 20.89
CA LYS A 12 22.64 4.85 20.53
C LYS A 12 22.89 6.24 21.11
N PRO A 13 23.37 7.22 20.32
CA PRO A 13 23.53 8.57 20.82
C PRO A 13 22.14 9.08 21.22
N SER A 14 22.03 9.49 22.48
CA SER A 14 20.87 10.11 23.10
C SER A 14 20.69 11.54 22.59
N LEU A 15 20.33 11.69 21.31
CA LEU A 15 19.90 12.96 20.73
C LEU A 15 18.60 12.71 19.95
N GLN A 16 17.52 12.42 20.67
CA GLN A 16 16.19 12.69 20.13
C GLN A 16 15.91 14.15 20.40
N GLU A 17 15.67 14.93 19.35
CA GLU A 17 15.25 16.32 19.52
C GLU A 17 13.89 16.31 20.22
N PRO A 18 13.69 17.11 21.28
CA PRO A 18 12.40 17.14 21.97
C PRO A 18 11.31 17.56 20.98
N ILE A 19 10.14 16.91 21.06
CA ILE A 19 8.98 17.30 20.26
C ILE A 19 8.59 18.73 20.68
N PRO A 20 8.64 19.72 19.77
CA PRO A 20 8.32 21.11 20.10
C PRO A 20 6.81 21.33 20.24
N GLU A 21 6.43 22.50 20.75
CA GLU A 21 5.06 23.00 20.55
C GLU A 21 4.91 23.45 19.09
N PHE A 22 3.83 23.00 18.44
CA PHE A 22 3.56 23.32 17.04
C PHE A 22 2.46 24.37 16.92
N ASP A 23 2.67 25.37 16.07
CA ASP A 23 1.69 26.43 15.81
C ASP A 23 0.75 26.06 14.63
N THR A 24 1.22 25.25 13.67
CA THR A 24 0.45 24.85 12.48
C THR A 24 0.54 23.35 12.17
N LEU A 25 -0.36 22.86 11.30
CA LEU A 25 -0.33 21.47 10.84
C LEU A 25 0.86 21.20 9.92
N GLU A 26 1.27 22.22 9.15
CA GLU A 26 2.43 22.18 8.28
C GLU A 26 3.72 21.98 9.09
N ASP A 27 3.86 22.65 10.23
CA ASP A 27 5.03 22.49 11.13
C ASP A 27 5.12 21.06 11.70
N ILE A 28 3.96 20.46 12.03
CA ILE A 28 3.88 19.07 12.49
C ILE A 28 4.37 18.12 11.37
N ALA A 29 3.91 18.35 10.14
CA ALA A 29 4.29 17.52 9.00
C ALA A 29 5.79 17.62 8.70
N GLU A 30 6.35 18.83 8.66
CA GLU A 30 7.78 19.06 8.39
C GLU A 30 8.67 18.39 9.45
N PHE A 31 8.27 18.41 10.72
CA PHE A 31 8.97 17.70 11.78
C PHE A 31 8.96 16.18 11.55
N TRP A 32 7.81 15.58 11.27
CA TRP A 32 7.68 14.13 11.07
C TRP A 32 8.20 13.63 9.72
N ASP A 33 8.43 14.50 8.74
CA ASP A 33 9.09 14.14 7.48
C ASP A 33 10.57 13.74 7.69
N THR A 34 11.20 14.27 8.74
CA THR A 34 12.61 14.01 9.07
C THR A 34 12.80 13.14 10.33
N HIS A 35 11.74 12.97 11.13
CA HIS A 35 11.77 12.22 12.38
C HIS A 35 10.93 10.95 12.30
N SER A 36 11.49 9.82 12.74
CA SER A 36 10.74 8.56 12.83
C SER A 36 9.91 8.52 14.11
N THR A 37 8.61 8.23 14.01
CA THR A 37 7.73 8.02 15.17
C THR A 37 8.21 6.88 16.08
N ALA A 38 8.93 5.89 15.52
CA ALA A 38 9.50 4.79 16.30
C ALA A 38 10.59 5.23 17.28
N ASP A 39 11.21 6.39 17.07
CA ASP A 39 12.19 6.92 18.02
C ASP A 39 11.52 7.56 19.25
N TYR A 40 10.23 7.91 19.18
CA TYR A 40 9.50 8.61 20.23
C TYR A 40 8.52 7.71 21.00
N GLU A 41 8.75 6.40 21.05
CA GLU A 41 7.86 5.43 21.69
C GLU A 41 7.63 5.74 23.18
N ASP A 42 8.63 6.28 23.89
CA ASP A 42 8.53 6.63 25.32
C ASP A 42 7.59 7.81 25.61
N VAL A 43 7.29 8.64 24.59
CA VAL A 43 6.45 9.86 24.71
C VAL A 43 5.21 9.82 23.82
N THR A 44 5.01 8.73 23.08
CA THR A 44 3.84 8.51 22.22
C THR A 44 3.04 7.31 22.72
N HIS A 45 1.86 7.09 22.15
CA HIS A 45 1.06 5.90 22.45
C HIS A 45 0.53 5.29 21.16
N GLY A 46 0.45 3.96 21.13
CA GLY A 46 -0.14 3.25 20.01
C GLY A 46 -1.63 3.59 19.87
N VAL A 47 -2.04 3.95 18.65
CA VAL A 47 -3.45 4.18 18.30
C VAL A 47 -3.92 3.12 17.32
N HIS A 48 -5.13 2.59 17.53
CA HIS A 48 -5.75 1.67 16.60
C HIS A 48 -6.63 2.45 15.61
N PHE A 49 -6.44 2.21 14.32
CA PHE A 49 -7.30 2.77 13.27
C PHE A 49 -7.54 1.73 12.18
N GLU A 50 -8.72 1.78 11.58
CA GLU A 50 -9.09 0.93 10.46
C GLU A 50 -8.88 1.66 9.13
N VAL A 51 -7.98 1.14 8.30
CA VAL A 51 -7.84 1.61 6.91
C VAL A 51 -8.64 0.69 6.00
N LYS A 52 -9.68 1.22 5.37
CA LYS A 52 -10.33 0.56 4.23
C LYS A 52 -9.45 0.73 3.00
N LEU A 53 -8.49 -0.17 2.82
CA LEU A 53 -7.82 -0.28 1.53
C LEU A 53 -8.86 -0.71 0.48
N PRO A 54 -8.97 -0.02 -0.67
CA PRO A 54 -9.82 -0.51 -1.75
C PRO A 54 -9.40 -1.94 -2.07
N SER A 55 -10.38 -2.84 -2.12
CA SER A 55 -10.20 -4.27 -2.32
C SER A 55 -9.14 -4.52 -3.39
N ARG A 56 -8.12 -5.33 -3.06
CA ARG A 56 -7.11 -5.77 -4.03
C ARG A 56 -7.83 -6.30 -5.27
N GLN A 57 -7.59 -5.64 -6.41
CA GLN A 57 -7.95 -6.19 -7.70
C GLN A 57 -7.47 -7.64 -7.76
N LYS A 58 -8.34 -8.57 -8.16
CA LYS A 58 -7.97 -9.97 -8.40
C LYS A 58 -7.69 -10.12 -9.89
N PRO A 59 -6.43 -9.97 -10.33
CA PRO A 59 -6.12 -10.13 -11.74
C PRO A 59 -6.37 -11.59 -12.17
N VAL A 60 -7.00 -11.75 -13.33
CA VAL A 60 -7.13 -13.04 -14.00
C VAL A 60 -6.19 -13.03 -15.19
N ARG A 61 -5.30 -14.03 -15.27
CA ARG A 61 -4.44 -14.19 -16.45
C ARG A 61 -5.25 -14.78 -17.59
N LEU A 62 -5.15 -14.16 -18.76
CA LEU A 62 -5.72 -14.65 -20.01
C LEU A 62 -4.63 -15.31 -20.85
N LEU A 63 -5.03 -16.22 -21.75
CA LEU A 63 -4.15 -16.66 -22.82
C LEU A 63 -3.80 -15.46 -23.71
N PRO A 64 -2.55 -15.34 -24.20
CA PRO A 64 -2.11 -14.19 -24.99
C PRO A 64 -3.03 -13.88 -26.17
N GLU A 65 -3.39 -14.91 -26.94
CA GLU A 65 -4.20 -14.81 -28.15
C GLU A 65 -5.63 -14.37 -27.84
N LEU A 66 -6.15 -14.77 -26.69
CA LEU A 66 -7.46 -14.34 -26.19
C LEU A 66 -7.41 -12.86 -25.78
N GLY A 67 -6.34 -12.44 -25.09
CA GLY A 67 -6.13 -11.04 -24.72
C GLY A 67 -6.13 -10.11 -25.93
N GLU A 68 -5.34 -10.44 -26.95
CA GLU A 68 -5.28 -9.69 -28.21
C GLU A 68 -6.64 -9.60 -28.90
N THR A 69 -7.35 -10.72 -28.98
CA THR A 69 -8.69 -10.76 -29.58
C THR A 69 -9.67 -9.88 -28.82
N LEU A 70 -9.68 -9.96 -27.49
CA LEU A 70 -10.57 -9.15 -26.65
C LEU A 70 -10.25 -7.66 -26.75
N GLU A 71 -8.98 -7.28 -26.85
CA GLU A 71 -8.59 -5.89 -27.07
C GLU A 71 -9.13 -5.34 -28.40
N VAL A 72 -9.00 -6.09 -29.49
CA VAL A 72 -9.54 -5.69 -30.80
C VAL A 72 -11.04 -5.49 -30.72
N ILE A 73 -11.76 -6.41 -30.06
CA ILE A 73 -13.22 -6.33 -29.91
C ILE A 73 -13.60 -5.13 -29.04
N ALA A 74 -12.91 -4.90 -27.93
CA ALA A 74 -13.17 -3.78 -27.03
C ALA A 74 -12.99 -2.43 -27.74
N ARG A 75 -11.88 -2.28 -28.49
CA ARG A 75 -11.59 -1.08 -29.30
C ARG A 75 -12.66 -0.85 -30.37
N THR A 76 -13.06 -1.91 -31.09
CA THR A 76 -14.09 -1.83 -32.13
C THR A 76 -15.44 -1.40 -31.55
N ARG A 77 -15.74 -1.81 -30.30
CA ARG A 77 -16.97 -1.45 -29.58
C ARG A 77 -16.87 -0.12 -28.84
N GLY A 78 -15.70 0.55 -28.84
CA GLY A 78 -15.48 1.81 -28.13
C GLY A 78 -15.54 1.69 -26.60
N VAL A 79 -15.23 0.51 -26.04
CA VAL A 79 -15.24 0.25 -24.60
C VAL A 79 -13.88 -0.24 -24.11
N SER A 80 -13.64 -0.20 -22.79
CA SER A 80 -12.42 -0.77 -22.21
C SER A 80 -12.46 -2.31 -22.24
N LEU A 81 -11.28 -2.94 -22.23
CA LEU A 81 -11.15 -4.39 -22.10
C LEU A 81 -11.85 -4.90 -20.82
N GLU A 82 -11.66 -4.20 -19.71
CA GLU A 82 -12.29 -4.52 -18.43
C GLU A 82 -13.82 -4.49 -18.53
N THR A 83 -14.38 -3.45 -19.14
CA THR A 83 -15.82 -3.33 -19.37
C THR A 83 -16.35 -4.49 -20.21
N LEU A 84 -15.66 -4.81 -21.32
CA LEU A 84 -16.07 -5.90 -22.20
C LEU A 84 -16.10 -7.24 -21.46
N VAL A 85 -15.02 -7.56 -20.74
CA VAL A 85 -14.88 -8.80 -19.98
C VAL A 85 -15.93 -8.90 -18.89
N ASN A 86 -16.17 -7.82 -18.13
CA ASN A 86 -17.17 -7.83 -17.07
C ASN A 86 -18.57 -8.08 -17.62
N VAL A 87 -18.98 -7.39 -18.70
CA VAL A 87 -20.30 -7.61 -19.31
C VAL A 87 -20.48 -9.06 -19.75
N TRP A 88 -19.52 -9.62 -20.48
CA TRP A 88 -19.61 -10.99 -20.98
C TRP A 88 -19.61 -12.03 -19.87
N LEU A 89 -18.77 -11.87 -18.84
CA LEU A 89 -18.76 -12.76 -17.70
C LEU A 89 -20.07 -12.69 -16.91
N THR A 90 -20.63 -11.49 -16.70
CA THR A 90 -21.94 -11.32 -16.07
C THR A 90 -23.03 -12.04 -16.86
N GLU A 91 -23.09 -11.86 -18.18
CA GLU A 91 -24.05 -12.57 -19.03
C GLU A 91 -23.94 -14.10 -18.90
N LYS A 92 -22.70 -14.62 -18.88
CA LYS A 92 -22.46 -16.07 -18.77
C LYS A 92 -22.81 -16.64 -17.40
N VAL A 93 -22.54 -15.90 -16.33
CA VAL A 93 -22.91 -16.31 -14.97
C VAL A 93 -24.43 -16.32 -14.82
N LEU A 94 -25.12 -15.30 -15.33
CA LEU A 94 -26.58 -15.19 -15.25
C LEU A 94 -27.29 -16.23 -16.12
N GLN A 95 -26.71 -16.67 -17.24
CA GLN A 95 -27.27 -17.75 -18.07
C GLN A 95 -27.10 -19.14 -17.45
N GLY A 96 -26.13 -19.31 -16.57
CA GLY A 96 -25.83 -20.58 -15.90
C GLY A 96 -26.50 -20.77 -14.54
N THR A 97 -27.37 -19.84 -14.14
CA THR A 97 -28.15 -19.88 -12.88
C THR A 97 -29.64 -19.95 -13.21
#